data_AF-A0A2T7B051-F1
#
_entry.id   AF-A0A2T7B051-F1
#
_cell.length_a   1.000
_cell.length_b   1.000
_cell.length_c   1.000
_cell.angle_alpha   90.00
_cell.angle_beta   90.00
_cell.angle_gamma   90.00
#
_symmetry.space_group_name_H-M   'P 1'
#
loop_
_entity.id
_entity.type
_entity.pdbx_description
1 polymer ?
#
loop_
_entity_poly.entity_id
_entity_poly.type
_entity_poly.pdbx_seq_one_letter_code
_entity_poly.pdbx_strand_id
1 'polypeptide(L)' 'MSLSIDKKQQPGGAYEYTATCREENYHFVITGKGDTATEADNNLLNNLKEMQQRLDEVAQTGKLSA' A
#
# COMPACT_ATOMS: atom_id res chain seq x y z
N MET A 1 -8.91 12.51 2.63
CA MET A 1 -8.19 11.22 2.59
C MET A 1 -9.13 10.10 3.00
N SER A 2 -9.63 9.32 2.04
CA SER A 2 -10.38 8.09 2.34
C SER A 2 -9.45 6.90 2.14
N LEU A 3 -8.86 6.43 3.24
CA LEU A 3 -8.12 5.18 3.27
C LEU A 3 -9.06 4.08 3.78
N SER A 4 -9.25 3.03 3.00
CA SER A 4 -10.02 1.85 3.38
C SER A 4 -9.09 0.64 3.40
N ILE A 5 -9.11 -0.10 4.51
CA ILE A 5 -8.31 -1.32 4.66
C ILE A 5 -9.27 -2.50 4.75
N ASP A 6 -9.24 -3.36 3.75
CA ASP A 6 -9.97 -4.62 3.72
C ASP A 6 -9.04 -5.72 4.23
N LYS A 7 -9.46 -6.44 5.27
CA LYS A 7 -8.68 -7.55 5.85
C LYS A 7 -9.41 -8.85 5.57
N LYS A 8 -8.81 -9.71 4.76
CA LYS A 8 -9.37 -11.02 4.41
C LYS A 8 -8.41 -12.13 4.78
N GLN A 9 -8.96 -13.23 5.27
CA GLN A 9 -8.23 -14.47 5.42
C GLN A 9 -8.51 -15.33 4.19
N GLN A 10 -7.46 -15.75 3.50
CA GLN A 10 -7.57 -16.59 2.32
C GLN A 10 -7.81 -18.07 2.70
N PRO A 11 -8.50 -18.83 1.83
CA PRO A 11 -8.67 -20.27 1.99
C PRO A 11 -7.30 -20.95 1.85
N GLY A 12 -6.66 -21.23 2.99
CA GLY A 12 -5.26 -21.64 3.09
C GLY A 12 -4.59 -21.15 4.37
N GLY A 13 -5.24 -20.25 5.13
CA GLY A 13 -4.74 -19.74 6.41
C GLY A 13 -3.96 -18.44 6.29
N ALA A 14 -3.52 -18.08 5.08
CA ALA A 14 -2.86 -16.81 4.79
C ALA A 14 -3.81 -15.62 4.98
N TYR A 15 -3.25 -14.50 5.39
CA TYR A 15 -3.91 -13.22 5.56
C TYR A 15 -3.56 -12.30 4.38
N GLU A 16 -4.56 -11.63 3.85
CA GLU A 16 -4.44 -10.67 2.76
C GLU A 16 -5.11 -9.36 3.18
N TYR A 17 -4.31 -8.31 3.31
CA TYR A 17 -4.78 -6.99 3.67
C TYR A 17 -4.65 -6.06 2.48
N THR A 18 -5.74 -5.43 2.09
CA THR A 18 -5.78 -4.53 0.94
C THR A 18 -6.08 -3.12 1.41
N ALA A 19 -5.08 -2.24 1.36
CA ALA A 19 -5.26 -0.81 1.56
C ALA A 19 -5.59 -0.12 0.23
N THR A 20 -6.77 0.46 0.15
CA THR A 20 -7.19 1.30 -0.97
C THR A 20 -7.18 2.74 -0.53
N CYS A 21 -6.35 3.57 -1.17
CA CYS A 21 -6.34 5.01 -0.96
C CYS A 21 -6.94 5.69 -2.18
N ARG A 22 -8.02 6.44 -1.96
CA ARG A 22 -8.66 7.27 -2.99
C ARG A 22 -8.55 8.72 -2.60
N GLU A 23 -7.82 9.48 -3.39
CA GLU A 23 -7.76 10.93 -3.36
C GLU A 23 -8.10 11.53 -4.72
N GLU A 24 -8.38 12.83 -4.73
CA GLU A 24 -8.88 13.56 -5.90
C GLU A 24 -7.90 13.54 -7.07
N ASN A 25 -6.59 13.49 -6.78
CA ASN A 25 -5.52 13.47 -7.77
C ASN A 25 -4.76 12.14 -7.86
N TYR A 26 -5.02 11.19 -6.95
CA TYR A 26 -4.29 9.93 -6.92
C TYR A 26 -5.11 8.79 -6.31
N HIS A 27 -5.00 7.61 -6.91
CA HIS A 27 -5.63 6.40 -6.42
C HIS A 27 -4.61 5.28 -6.48
N PHE A 28 -4.38 4.64 -5.33
CA PHE A 28 -3.52 3.48 -5.25
C PHE A 28 -4.14 2.39 -4.39
N VAL A 29 -3.83 1.14 -4.76
CA VAL A 29 -4.24 -0.05 -4.05
C VAL A 29 -2.98 -0.81 -3.71
N ILE A 30 -2.76 -1.06 -2.43
CA ILE A 30 -1.63 -1.84 -1.93
C ILE A 30 -2.17 -3.06 -1.23
N THR A 31 -1.61 -4.21 -1.58
CA THR A 31 -1.96 -5.49 -0.95
C THR A 31 -0.75 -5.99 -0.18
N GLY A 32 -0.95 -6.36 1.07
CA GLY A 32 0.01 -7.06 1.90
C GLY A 32 -0.47 -8.48 2.14
N LYS A 33 0.44 -9.45 2.05
CA LYS A 33 0.15 -10.86 2.29
C LYS A 33 1.08 -11.42 3.34
N GLY A 34 0.61 -12.39 4.12
CA GLY A 34 1.44 -13.11 5.07
C GLY A 34 0.71 -14.30 5.67
N ASP A 35 1.45 -15.25 6.23
CA ASP A 35 0.88 -16.42 6.88
C ASP A 35 0.17 -16.08 8.20
N THR A 36 0.56 -14.97 8.81
CA THR A 36 -0.07 -14.42 10.02
C THR A 36 -0.64 -13.03 9.79
N ALA A 37 -1.61 -12.65 10.62
CA ALA A 37 -2.18 -11.30 10.65
C ALA A 37 -1.11 -10.21 10.80
N THR A 38 -0.06 -10.48 11.58
CA THR A 38 1.07 -9.57 11.80
C THR A 38 1.99 -9.49 10.59
N GLU A 39 2.24 -10.59 9.89
CA GLU A 39 3.04 -10.57 8.66
C GLU A 39 2.34 -9.83 7.53
N ALA A 40 1.04 -10.08 7.34
CA ALA A 40 0.26 -9.34 6.34
C ALA A 40 0.25 -7.83 6.63
N ASP A 41 0.17 -7.42 7.90
CA ASP A 41 0.25 -6.03 8.33
C ASP A 41 1.63 -5.41 8.05
N ASN A 42 2.71 -6.09 8.45
CA ASN A 42 4.08 -5.64 8.19
C ASN A 42 4.38 -5.55 6.70
N ASN A 43 3.92 -6.52 5.90
CA ASN A 43 4.10 -6.53 4.46
C ASN A 43 3.34 -5.37 3.81
N LEU A 44 2.10 -5.12 4.23
CA LEU A 44 1.31 -3.98 3.77
C LEU A 44 1.99 -2.64 4.10
N LEU A 45 2.48 -2.48 5.34
CA LEU A 45 3.21 -1.29 5.79
C LEU A 45 4.51 -1.08 5.01
N ASN A 46 5.24 -2.15 4.72
CA ASN A 46 6.47 -2.07 3.94
C ASN A 46 6.17 -1.61 2.51
N ASN A 47 5.17 -2.21 1.85
CA ASN A 47 4.76 -1.83 0.51
C ASN A 47 4.26 -0.36 0.45
N LEU A 48 3.56 0.11 1.47
CA LEU A 48 3.17 1.53 1.62
C LEU A 48 4.38 2.46 1.72
N LYS A 49 5.39 2.09 2.52
CA LYS A 49 6.64 2.87 2.65
C LYS A 49 7.42 2.91 1.35
N GLU A 50 7.56 1.79 0.66
CA GLU A 50 8.25 1.74 -0.64
C GLU A 50 7.53 2.60 -1.68
N MET A 51 6.19 2.55 -1.71
CA MET A 51 5.42 3.40 -2.60
C MET A 51 5.60 4.88 -2.27
N GLN A 52 5.63 5.24 -0.99
CA GLN A 52 5.88 6.61 -0.55
C GLN A 52 7.26 7.11 -0.97
N GLN A 53 8.32 6.30 -0.78
CA GLN A 53 9.66 6.66 -1.24
C GLN A 53 9.71 6.86 -2.76
N ARG A 54 9.11 5.95 -3.53
CA ARG A 54 9.09 6.07 -4.99
C ARG A 54 8.28 7.29 -5.47
N LEU A 55 7.16 7.60 -4.82
CA LEU A 55 6.38 8.80 -5.09
C LEU A 55 7.17 10.08 -4.79
N ASP A 56 7.93 10.08 -3.69
CA ASP A 56 8.79 11.20 -3.32
C ASP A 56 9.94 11.40 -4.34
N GLU A 57 10.57 10.31 -4.79
CA GLU A 57 11.57 10.35 -5.86
C GLU A 57 11.00 10.86 -7.19
N VAL A 58 9.78 10.42 -7.56
CA VAL A 58 9.09 10.90 -8.77
C VAL A 58 8.70 12.37 -8.63
N ALA A 59 8.24 12.82 -7.45
CA ALA A 59 7.90 14.22 -7.21
C ALA A 59 9.14 15.14 -7.24
N GLN A 60 10.28 14.66 -6.74
CA GLN A 60 11.55 15.38 -6.79
C GLN A 60 12.13 15.44 -8.21
N THR A 61 12.10 14.34 -8.96
CA THR A 61 12.56 14.30 -10.36
C THR A 61 11.63 15.04 -11.31
N GLY A 62 10.32 15.07 -11.06
CA GLY A 62 9.34 15.85 -11.82
C GLY A 62 9.52 17.38 -11.70
N LYS A 63 10.17 17.86 -10.63
CA LYS A 63 10.51 19.29 -10.47
C LYS A 63 11.77 19.72 -11.24
N LEU A 64 12.55 18.78 -11.77
CA LEU A 64 13.79 19.06 -12.53
C LEU A 64 13.55 19.17 -14.05
N SER A 65 12.30 19.12 -14.50
CA SER A 65 11.93 19.26 -15.92
C SER A 65 10.69 20.14 -16.09
N ALA A 66 10.76 21.38 -15.61
CA ALA A 66 9.88 22.47 -16.01
C ALA A 66 10.70 23.76 -16.11
#